data_AF-A0A7C7GHM6-F1
#
_entry.id   AF-A0A7C7GHM6-F1
#
_cell.length_a   1.000
_cell.length_b   1.000
_cell.length_c   1.000
_cell.angle_alpha   90.00
_cell.angle_beta   90.00
_cell.angle_gamma   90.00
#
_symmetry.space_group_name_H-M   'P 1'
#
loop_
_entity.id
_entity.type
_entity.pdbx_description
1 polymer ?
#
loop_
_entity_poly.entity_id
_entity_poly.type
_entity_poly.pdbx_seq_one_letter_code
_entity_poly.pdbx_strand_id
1 'polypeptide(L)'
;MSFKVEGDRVAGMIVTDNPDTYILTVSRHGMGKRTKMGTANKIPDLDSEGVQKVDKFNEPKMKTDGYRRTKRGAKGVKTMLIDEEDEIVTVRHIPDLDDQLFLLAESGMMIRIRASQTKETTGRVTRGTRLMELRERDKDGKRGNKYSDKIIGVARLPAELLEDEGEEILDDVIGSEEE
;
A
#
# COMPACT_ATOMS: atom_id res chain seq x y z
N MET A 1 -7.43 2.49 -22.69
CA MET A 1 -6.98 1.25 -22.01
C MET A 1 -7.86 0.13 -22.55
N SER A 2 -7.32 -0.88 -23.23
CA SER A 2 -8.13 -2.00 -23.73
C SER A 2 -7.94 -3.21 -22.81
N PHE A 3 -8.99 -3.58 -22.08
CA PHE A 3 -9.03 -4.84 -21.34
C PHE A 3 -9.04 -6.00 -22.34
N LYS A 4 -8.16 -6.98 -22.16
CA LYS A 4 -7.95 -8.05 -23.14
C LYS A 4 -8.61 -9.36 -22.72
N VAL A 5 -8.89 -9.50 -21.43
CA VAL A 5 -9.50 -10.68 -20.83
C VAL A 5 -10.70 -10.24 -20.01
N GLU A 6 -11.74 -11.07 -20.03
CA GLU A 6 -12.90 -10.91 -19.16
C GLU A 6 -12.45 -10.92 -17.69
N GLY A 7 -12.90 -9.93 -16.91
CA GLY A 7 -12.48 -9.74 -15.52
C GLY A 7 -11.24 -8.87 -15.31
N ASP A 8 -10.55 -8.42 -16.38
CA ASP A 8 -9.53 -7.38 -16.23
C ASP A 8 -10.18 -6.09 -15.67
N ARG A 9 -9.55 -5.51 -14.65
CA ARG A 9 -10.01 -4.26 -14.01
C ARG A 9 -8.85 -3.34 -13.69
N VAL A 10 -9.11 -2.04 -13.64
CA VAL A 10 -8.12 -1.09 -13.10
C VAL A 10 -8.05 -1.29 -11.59
N ALA A 11 -6.87 -1.64 -11.09
CA ALA A 11 -6.63 -1.79 -9.64
C ALA A 11 -6.33 -0.45 -8.95
N GLY A 12 -5.80 0.52 -9.69
CA GLY A 12 -5.47 1.85 -9.19
C GLY A 12 -4.81 2.72 -10.25
N MET A 13 -4.79 4.02 -10.01
CA MET A 13 -4.12 5.01 -10.84
C MET A 13 -3.36 5.97 -9.94
N ILE A 14 -2.13 6.30 -10.33
CA ILE A 14 -1.31 7.32 -9.69
C ILE A 14 -0.92 8.30 -10.79
N VAL A 15 -1.02 9.59 -10.49
CA VAL A 15 -0.55 10.68 -11.34
C VAL A 15 0.64 11.31 -10.63
N THR A 16 1.74 11.48 -11.36
CA THR A 16 2.96 12.14 -10.87
C THR A 16 3.62 12.85 -12.05
N ASP A 17 4.15 14.03 -11.80
CA ASP A 17 5.00 14.80 -12.71
C ASP A 17 6.50 14.58 -12.43
N ASN A 18 6.83 13.96 -11.29
CA ASN A 18 8.19 13.71 -10.88
C ASN A 18 8.73 12.38 -11.48
N PRO A 19 9.71 12.41 -12.40
CA PRO A 19 10.26 11.22 -13.04
C PRO A 19 11.04 10.31 -12.08
N ASP A 20 11.46 10.82 -10.92
CA ASP A 20 12.13 10.04 -9.87
C ASP A 20 11.16 9.28 -8.97
N THR A 21 9.85 9.44 -9.17
CA THR A 21 8.83 8.69 -8.44
C THR A 21 8.99 7.19 -8.67
N TYR A 22 8.98 6.43 -7.57
CA TYR A 22 8.90 4.97 -7.62
C TYR A 22 7.45 4.53 -7.40
N ILE A 23 6.94 3.72 -8.31
CA ILE A 23 5.65 3.06 -8.18
C ILE A 23 5.88 1.70 -7.54
N LEU A 24 5.26 1.47 -6.38
CA LEU A 24 5.15 0.16 -5.78
C LEU A 24 3.84 -0.50 -6.22
N THR A 25 3.94 -1.58 -6.98
CA THR A 25 2.80 -2.46 -7.26
C THR A 25 2.86 -3.64 -6.32
N VAL A 26 1.76 -3.94 -5.64
CA VAL A 26 1.63 -5.08 -4.73
C VAL A 26 0.53 -6.00 -5.24
N SER A 27 0.81 -7.31 -5.27
CA SER A 27 -0.22 -8.32 -5.56
C SER A 27 -1.05 -8.62 -4.31
N ARG A 28 -2.24 -9.18 -4.53
CA ARG A 28 -3.15 -9.67 -3.50
C ARG A 28 -2.48 -10.57 -2.44
N HIS A 29 -1.44 -11.31 -2.83
CA HIS A 29 -0.72 -12.26 -1.96
C HIS A 29 0.67 -11.74 -1.54
N GLY A 30 0.87 -10.41 -1.51
CA GLY A 30 2.04 -9.80 -0.86
C GLY A 30 3.33 -9.78 -1.68
N MET A 31 3.24 -9.97 -3.01
CA MET A 31 4.39 -9.78 -3.91
C MET A 31 4.47 -8.32 -4.35
N GLY A 32 5.57 -7.65 -4.03
CA GLY A 32 5.82 -6.26 -4.40
C GLY A 32 6.81 -6.12 -5.55
N LYS A 33 6.59 -5.12 -6.39
CA LYS A 33 7.54 -4.68 -7.41
C LYS A 33 7.62 -3.17 -7.40
N ARG A 34 8.81 -2.64 -7.17
CA ARG A 34 9.11 -1.21 -7.32
C ARG A 34 9.57 -0.95 -8.75
N THR A 35 8.95 0.03 -9.40
CA THR A 35 9.31 0.46 -10.75
C THR A 35 9.48 1.97 -10.74
N LYS A 36 10.64 2.46 -11.18
CA LYS A 36 10.84 3.91 -11.37
C LYS A 36 9.93 4.37 -12.51
N MET A 37 9.25 5.51 -12.35
CA MET A 37 8.44 6.10 -13.40
C MET A 37 9.32 6.50 -14.59
N GLY A 38 10.40 7.24 -14.30
CA GLY A 38 11.40 7.74 -15.24
C GLY A 38 10.82 8.65 -16.32
N THR A 39 11.69 9.05 -17.24
CA THR A 39 11.36 10.03 -18.30
C THR A 39 10.82 9.39 -19.57
N ALA A 40 10.79 8.06 -19.67
CA ALA A 40 10.48 7.29 -20.87
C ALA A 40 11.43 7.55 -22.08
N ASN A 41 12.49 8.34 -21.90
CA ASN A 41 13.49 8.61 -22.93
C ASN A 41 14.38 7.39 -23.18
N LYS A 42 14.92 7.27 -24.40
CA LYS A 42 15.99 6.30 -24.68
C LYS A 42 17.31 6.87 -24.20
N ILE A 43 17.94 6.19 -23.24
CA ILE A 43 19.25 6.51 -22.68
C ILE A 43 20.26 5.39 -22.97
N PRO A 44 21.57 5.68 -23.01
CA PRO A 44 22.60 4.64 -23.13
C PRO A 44 22.49 3.56 -22.06
N ASP A 45 22.58 2.28 -22.44
CA ASP A 45 22.64 1.16 -21.50
C ASP A 45 24.08 0.98 -21.00
N LEU A 46 24.42 1.69 -19.92
CA LEU A 46 25.75 1.65 -19.32
C LEU A 46 25.95 0.40 -18.45
N ASP A 47 27.19 -0.07 -18.33
CA ASP A 47 27.64 -1.06 -17.35
C ASP A 47 28.04 -0.41 -16.01
N SER A 48 28.62 -1.19 -15.10
CA SER A 48 29.06 -0.75 -13.77
C SER A 48 30.21 0.27 -13.80
N GLU A 49 30.94 0.36 -14.91
CA GLU A 49 32.08 1.26 -15.09
C GLU A 49 31.68 2.51 -15.91
N GLY A 50 30.40 2.60 -16.30
CA GLY A 50 29.87 3.72 -17.08
C GLY A 50 30.09 3.59 -18.58
N VAL A 51 30.56 2.43 -19.07
CA VAL A 51 30.78 2.19 -20.49
C VAL A 51 29.47 1.71 -21.14
N GLN A 52 29.17 2.23 -22.33
CA GLN A 52 27.96 1.85 -23.05
C GLN A 52 28.07 0.42 -23.58
N LYS A 53 27.09 -0.42 -23.21
CA LYS A 53 27.00 -1.79 -23.72
C LYS A 53 26.69 -1.79 -25.20
N VAL A 54 27.22 -2.77 -25.91
CA VAL A 54 26.85 -3.08 -27.28
C VAL A 54 25.90 -4.28 -27.35
N ASP A 55 25.13 -4.37 -28.42
CA ASP A 55 24.28 -5.53 -28.68
C ASP A 55 25.04 -6.65 -29.42
N LYS A 56 24.31 -7.67 -29.90
CA LYS A 56 24.91 -8.84 -30.59
C LYS A 56 25.49 -8.50 -31.97
N PHE A 57 25.14 -7.34 -32.52
CA PHE A 57 25.60 -6.84 -33.80
C PHE A 57 26.66 -5.74 -33.63
N ASN A 58 27.15 -5.55 -32.40
CA ASN A 58 28.16 -4.57 -32.03
C ASN A 58 27.65 -3.11 -32.13
N GLU A 59 26.33 -2.89 -32.04
CA GLU A 59 25.71 -1.56 -32.05
C GLU A 59 25.51 -1.00 -30.63
N PRO A 60 25.63 0.32 -30.40
CA PRO A 60 25.41 0.93 -29.10
C PRO A 60 24.00 0.66 -28.56
N LYS A 61 23.94 0.01 -27.40
CA LYS A 61 22.66 -0.39 -26.80
C LYS A 61 22.04 0.76 -26.05
N MET A 62 20.75 0.97 -26.29
CA MET A 62 19.91 1.95 -25.60
C MET A 62 18.89 1.23 -24.72
N LYS A 63 18.54 1.82 -23.58
CA LYS A 63 17.45 1.40 -22.70
C LYS A 63 16.45 2.53 -22.52
N THR A 64 15.19 2.19 -22.31
CA THR A 64 14.17 3.15 -21.89
C THR A 64 14.36 3.47 -20.40
N ASP A 65 14.43 4.75 -20.08
CA ASP A 65 14.43 5.23 -18.70
C ASP A 65 13.06 5.05 -18.04
N GLY A 66 13.04 4.56 -16.81
CA GLY A 66 11.81 4.35 -16.04
C GLY A 66 11.02 3.08 -16.37
N TYR A 67 9.70 3.23 -16.49
CA TYR A 67 8.77 2.11 -16.68
C TYR A 67 9.05 1.41 -18.02
N ARG A 68 9.83 0.34 -17.96
CA ARG A 68 10.15 -0.51 -19.11
C ARG A 68 9.19 -1.70 -19.19
N ARG A 69 8.81 -2.10 -20.40
CA ARG A 69 8.16 -3.42 -20.62
C ARG A 69 9.06 -4.52 -20.05
N THR A 70 8.66 -5.09 -18.91
CA THR A 70 9.32 -6.26 -18.35
C THR A 70 8.82 -7.53 -19.05
N LYS A 71 9.72 -8.50 -19.25
CA LYS A 71 9.32 -9.84 -19.73
C LYS A 71 8.30 -10.46 -18.75
N ARG A 72 7.42 -11.32 -19.27
CA ARG A 72 6.54 -12.16 -18.41
C ARG A 72 7.42 -12.92 -17.42
N GLY A 73 7.04 -12.94 -16.13
CA GLY A 73 7.77 -13.67 -15.09
C GLY A 73 8.68 -12.83 -14.17
N ALA A 74 8.76 -11.51 -14.33
CA ALA A 74 9.33 -10.63 -13.29
C ALA A 74 8.35 -10.54 -12.11
N LYS A 75 8.33 -11.59 -11.26
CA LYS A 75 7.34 -11.84 -10.20
C LYS A 75 7.35 -10.81 -9.06
N GLY A 76 8.36 -9.94 -8.99
CA GLY A 76 8.60 -9.10 -7.83
C GLY A 76 9.26 -9.89 -6.70
N VAL A 77 9.30 -9.29 -5.51
CA VAL A 77 9.83 -9.91 -4.28
C VAL A 77 8.72 -9.98 -3.25
N LYS A 78 8.78 -10.95 -2.32
CA LYS A 78 7.85 -10.97 -1.19
C LYS A 78 8.06 -9.69 -0.36
N THR A 79 6.97 -8.98 -0.08
CA THR A 79 6.94 -7.70 0.66
C THR A 79 6.11 -7.82 1.94
N MET A 80 5.22 -8.81 2.03
CA MET A 80 4.43 -9.07 3.23
C MET A 80 4.28 -10.56 3.46
N LEU A 81 4.24 -10.97 4.72
CA LEU A 81 3.79 -12.29 5.13
C LEU A 81 2.27 -12.25 5.28
N ILE A 82 1.59 -13.02 4.44
CA ILE A 82 0.14 -13.16 4.43
C ILE A 82 -0.15 -14.65 4.59
N ASP A 83 -1.11 -14.98 5.45
CA ASP A 83 -1.59 -16.34 5.64
C ASP A 83 -2.47 -16.76 4.45
N GLU A 84 -2.71 -18.06 4.25
CA GLU A 84 -3.35 -18.57 3.02
C GLU A 84 -4.80 -18.08 2.81
N GLU A 85 -5.49 -17.77 3.91
CA GLU A 85 -6.88 -17.27 3.90
C GLU A 85 -6.97 -15.74 3.82
N ASP A 86 -5.84 -15.02 3.88
CA ASP A 86 -5.80 -13.56 3.90
C ASP A 86 -5.40 -12.98 2.53
N GLU A 87 -5.78 -11.72 2.31
CA GLU A 87 -5.40 -10.97 1.12
C GLU A 87 -5.20 -9.48 1.38
N ILE A 88 -4.35 -8.85 0.57
CA ILE A 88 -4.25 -7.38 0.52
C ILE A 88 -5.45 -6.84 -0.25
N VAL A 89 -6.27 -6.08 0.47
CA VAL A 89 -7.45 -5.38 -0.08
C VAL A 89 -7.08 -4.02 -0.64
N THR A 90 -6.18 -3.29 0.04
CA THR A 90 -5.78 -1.94 -0.34
C THR A 90 -4.36 -1.62 0.12
N VAL A 91 -3.72 -0.68 -0.57
CA VAL A 91 -2.40 -0.14 -0.24
C VAL A 91 -2.49 1.37 -0.30
N ARG A 92 -2.09 2.03 0.79
CA ARG A 92 -2.05 3.50 0.90
C ARG A 92 -0.64 3.94 1.26
N HIS A 93 -0.18 5.02 0.61
CA HIS A 93 1.03 5.72 1.01
C HIS A 93 0.66 6.72 2.10
N ILE A 94 1.32 6.61 3.25
CA ILE A 94 1.12 7.45 4.42
C ILE A 94 2.42 8.22 4.65
N PRO A 95 2.52 9.48 4.20
CA PRO A 95 3.71 10.30 4.35
C PRO A 95 3.84 10.94 5.74
N ASP A 96 2.74 11.05 6.49
CA ASP A 96 2.69 11.71 7.80
C ASP A 96 2.09 10.77 8.86
N LEU A 97 2.69 10.73 10.05
CA LEU A 97 2.22 9.90 11.16
C LEU A 97 0.98 10.49 11.85
N ASP A 98 0.68 11.77 11.64
CA ASP A 98 -0.51 12.42 12.18
C ASP A 98 -1.74 12.25 11.27
N ASP A 99 -1.56 11.66 10.08
CA ASP A 99 -2.66 11.30 9.18
C ASP A 99 -3.67 10.39 9.87
N GLN A 100 -4.96 10.63 9.62
CA GLN A 100 -6.02 9.76 10.10
C GLN A 100 -6.39 8.71 9.06
N LEU A 101 -6.52 7.46 9.50
CA LEU A 101 -6.91 6.32 8.69
C LEU A 101 -8.30 5.85 9.10
N PHE A 102 -9.17 5.69 8.13
CA PHE A 102 -10.51 5.13 8.30
C PHE A 102 -10.54 3.75 7.68
N LEU A 103 -10.79 2.73 8.49
CA LEU A 103 -10.92 1.35 8.04
C LEU A 103 -12.40 0.98 7.99
N LEU A 104 -12.87 0.52 6.83
CA LEU A 104 -14.26 0.13 6.60
C LEU A 104 -14.37 -1.38 6.44
N ALA A 105 -15.24 -1.99 7.25
CA ALA A 105 -15.60 -3.40 7.16
C ALA A 105 -16.87 -3.60 6.32
N GLU A 106 -17.08 -4.83 5.82
CA GLU A 106 -18.25 -5.18 4.99
C GLU A 106 -19.57 -5.03 5.75
N SER A 107 -19.55 -5.22 7.07
CA SER A 107 -20.69 -4.98 7.96
C SER A 107 -21.14 -3.51 8.04
N GLY A 108 -20.34 -2.58 7.52
CA GLY A 108 -20.54 -1.13 7.68
C GLY A 108 -19.86 -0.55 8.93
N MET A 109 -19.23 -1.38 9.76
CA MET A 109 -18.42 -0.91 10.88
C MET A 109 -17.20 -0.12 10.38
N MET A 110 -16.95 1.04 10.96
CA MET A 110 -15.81 1.89 10.63
C MET A 110 -15.02 2.23 11.89
N ILE A 111 -13.70 2.10 11.84
CA ILE A 111 -12.80 2.59 12.89
C ILE A 111 -11.90 3.69 12.32
N ARG A 112 -11.59 4.65 13.19
CA ARG A 112 -10.63 5.72 12.91
C ARG A 112 -9.41 5.53 13.79
N ILE A 113 -8.22 5.58 13.22
CA ILE A 113 -6.95 5.57 13.94
C ILE A 113 -6.04 6.67 13.41
N ARG A 114 -5.13 7.18 14.23
CA ARG A 114 -3.97 7.96 13.75
C ARG A 114 -2.90 6.99 13.25
N ALA A 115 -2.17 7.36 12.20
CA ALA A 115 -1.11 6.52 11.66
C ALA A 115 -0.01 6.21 12.70
N SER A 116 0.26 7.14 13.61
CA SER A 116 1.18 6.99 14.75
C SER A 116 0.78 5.88 15.74
N GLN A 117 -0.48 5.45 15.77
CA GLN A 117 -0.92 4.32 16.59
C GLN A 117 -0.49 2.97 16.00
N THR A 118 -0.01 2.95 14.75
CA THR A 118 0.54 1.74 14.14
C THR A 118 2.00 1.56 14.51
N LYS A 119 2.40 0.30 14.75
CA LYS A 119 3.78 -0.01 15.11
C LYS A 119 4.67 0.08 13.88
N GLU A 120 5.78 0.79 13.99
CA GLU A 120 6.85 0.73 12.99
C GLU A 120 7.35 -0.72 12.83
N THR A 121 7.39 -1.19 11.59
CA THR A 121 7.87 -2.53 11.28
C THR A 121 9.27 -2.47 10.72
N THR A 122 10.21 -3.18 11.37
CA THR A 122 11.57 -3.34 10.86
C THR A 122 11.65 -4.59 9.96
N GLY A 123 12.21 -4.43 8.76
CA GLY A 123 12.45 -5.52 7.82
C GLY A 123 11.51 -5.52 6.61
N ARG A 124 11.96 -6.16 5.52
CA ARG A 124 11.26 -6.14 4.22
C ARG A 124 10.02 -7.03 4.17
N VAL A 125 9.92 -8.02 5.06
CA VAL A 125 8.90 -9.08 5.01
C VAL A 125 8.37 -9.28 6.44
N THR A 126 7.26 -8.62 6.76
CA THR A 126 6.62 -8.65 8.08
C THR A 126 5.14 -9.05 7.95
N ARG A 127 4.50 -9.42 9.07
CA ARG A 127 3.04 -9.68 9.12
C ARG A 127 2.22 -8.40 9.36
N GLY A 128 2.86 -7.32 9.81
CA GLY A 128 2.17 -6.11 10.27
C GLY A 128 1.51 -6.26 11.65
N THR A 129 0.69 -5.27 12.00
CA THR A 129 -0.06 -5.18 13.25
C THR A 129 -1.56 -5.29 12.96
N ARG A 130 -2.31 -5.99 13.82
CA ARG A 130 -3.77 -6.06 13.71
C ARG A 130 -4.40 -4.76 14.22
N LEU A 131 -5.28 -4.17 13.41
CA LEU A 131 -6.00 -2.93 13.76
C LEU A 131 -7.47 -3.18 14.12
N MET A 132 -8.10 -4.16 13.49
CA MET A 132 -9.50 -4.54 13.72
C MET A 132 -9.60 -6.05 13.91
N GLU A 133 -10.42 -6.50 14.87
CA GLU A 133 -10.76 -7.91 15.02
C GLU A 133 -12.00 -8.23 14.19
N LEU A 134 -11.86 -9.23 13.31
CA LEU A 134 -12.88 -9.63 12.34
C LEU A 134 -13.43 -11.05 12.62
N ARG A 135 -12.91 -11.72 13.66
CA ARG A 135 -13.36 -13.05 14.05
C ARG A 135 -14.57 -12.98 14.98
N GLU A 136 -15.44 -13.98 14.85
CA GLU A 136 -16.51 -14.23 15.80
C GLU A 136 -15.93 -14.42 17.19
N ARG A 137 -16.63 -13.93 18.21
CA ARG A 137 -16.35 -14.28 19.60
C ARG A 137 -17.25 -15.45 19.99
N ASP A 138 -16.69 -16.40 20.75
CA ASP A 138 -17.49 -17.45 21.35
C ASP A 138 -18.31 -16.92 22.53
N LYS A 139 -19.15 -17.79 23.12
CA LYS A 139 -20.02 -17.45 24.26
C LYS A 139 -19.24 -17.04 25.51
N ASP A 140 -17.98 -17.45 25.62
CA ASP A 140 -17.07 -17.11 26.71
C ASP A 140 -16.21 -15.87 26.38
N GLY A 141 -16.50 -15.19 25.26
CA GLY A 141 -15.80 -13.99 24.81
C GLY A 141 -14.41 -14.25 24.20
N LYS A 142 -14.01 -15.52 24.03
CA LYS A 142 -12.74 -15.89 23.40
C LYS A 142 -12.87 -15.81 21.87
N ARG A 143 -11.71 -15.69 21.24
CA ARG A 143 -11.60 -15.59 19.78
C ARG A 143 -11.99 -16.91 19.13
N GLY A 144 -13.05 -16.89 18.34
CA GLY A 144 -13.42 -18.00 17.47
C GLY A 144 -12.43 -18.18 16.32
N ASN A 145 -12.52 -19.32 15.64
CA ASN A 145 -11.71 -19.61 14.45
C ASN A 145 -12.32 -19.08 13.15
N LYS A 146 -13.57 -18.59 13.20
CA LYS A 146 -14.31 -18.13 12.03
C LYS A 146 -14.26 -16.61 11.93
N TYR A 147 -14.03 -16.11 10.72
CA TYR A 147 -14.15 -14.70 10.39
C TYR A 147 -15.63 -14.38 10.09
N SER A 148 -16.19 -13.39 10.81
CA SER A 148 -17.55 -12.88 10.57
C SER A 148 -17.57 -11.67 9.64
N ASP A 149 -16.43 -11.03 9.44
CA ASP A 149 -16.34 -9.77 8.71
C ASP A 149 -15.01 -9.68 7.91
N LYS A 150 -14.91 -8.70 7.02
CA LYS A 150 -13.71 -8.41 6.23
C LYS A 150 -13.56 -6.92 5.98
N ILE A 151 -12.31 -6.46 5.86
CA ILE A 151 -12.04 -5.08 5.41
C ILE A 151 -12.35 -4.98 3.92
N ILE A 152 -13.08 -3.93 3.55
CA ILE A 152 -13.41 -3.63 2.15
C ILE A 152 -12.72 -2.35 1.66
N GLY A 153 -12.24 -1.50 2.56
CA GLY A 153 -11.59 -0.26 2.17
C GLY A 153 -10.84 0.43 3.30
N VAL A 154 -9.91 1.28 2.89
CA VAL A 154 -9.20 2.22 3.77
C VAL A 154 -9.16 3.59 3.08
N ALA A 155 -9.56 4.62 3.83
CA ALA A 155 -9.41 6.02 3.45
C ALA A 155 -8.36 6.70 4.33
N ARG A 156 -7.65 7.67 3.75
CA ARG A 156 -6.64 8.50 4.42
C ARG A 156 -7.17 9.92 4.43
N LEU A 157 -7.15 10.56 5.60
CA LEU A 157 -7.35 11.99 5.78
C LEU A 157 -5.99 12.62 6.15
N PRO A 158 -5.40 13.44 5.27
CA PRO A 158 -4.16 14.14 5.53
C PRO A 158 -4.23 14.99 6.80
N ALA A 159 -3.15 14.99 7.59
CA ALA A 159 -3.05 15.79 8.81
C ALA A 159 -3.25 17.30 8.54
N GLU A 160 -2.75 17.80 7.40
CA GLU A 160 -2.89 19.20 6.98
C GLU A 160 -4.35 19.67 6.78
N LEU A 161 -5.30 18.74 6.67
CA LEU A 161 -6.73 19.03 6.55
C LEU A 161 -7.47 18.92 7.89
N LEU A 162 -6.77 18.56 8.96
CA LEU A 162 -7.32 18.61 10.30
C LEU A 162 -7.21 20.07 10.75
N GLU A 163 -8.34 20.76 10.78
CA GLU A 163 -8.44 22.03 11.49
C GLU A 163 -8.25 21.75 12.99
N ASP A 164 -7.45 22.57 13.69
CA ASP A 164 -7.13 22.43 15.13
C ASP A 164 -8.38 22.51 16.06
N GLU A 165 -9.59 22.68 15.53
CA GLU A 165 -10.82 22.95 16.30
C GLU A 165 -11.46 21.72 16.96
N GLY A 166 -10.82 20.54 16.96
CA GLY A 166 -11.45 19.29 17.40
C GLY A 166 -10.95 18.69 18.72
N GLU A 167 -9.82 19.14 19.27
CA GLU A 167 -9.26 18.55 20.50
C GLU A 167 -9.89 19.11 21.78
N GLU A 168 -10.50 20.30 21.77
CA GLU A 168 -11.12 20.87 22.97
C GLU A 168 -12.46 20.20 23.36
N ILE A 169 -13.17 19.54 22.45
CA ILE A 169 -14.53 19.03 22.74
C ILE A 169 -14.54 17.65 23.42
N LEU A 170 -13.45 16.87 23.32
CA LEU A 170 -13.42 15.50 23.86
C LEU A 170 -13.05 15.42 25.34
N ASP A 171 -12.26 16.37 25.86
CA ASP A 171 -11.92 16.42 27.28
C ASP A 171 -13.10 16.93 28.13
N ASP A 172 -13.95 17.82 27.59
CA ASP A 172 -15.13 18.33 28.29
C ASP A 172 -16.23 17.27 28.51
N VAL A 173 -16.33 16.25 27.65
CA VAL A 173 -17.36 15.20 27.79
C VAL A 173 -16.96 14.13 28.81
N ILE A 174 -15.66 13.94 29.06
CA ILE A 174 -15.16 12.95 30.04
C ILE A 174 -14.97 13.62 31.42
N GLY A 175 -14.74 14.94 31.46
CA GLY A 175 -14.56 15.70 32.71
C GLY A 175 -15.85 16.06 33.46
N SER A 176 -17.04 15.88 32.86
CA SER A 176 -18.32 16.30 33.46
C SER A 176 -19.13 15.20 34.13
N GLU A 177 -18.63 13.95 34.23
CA GLU A 177 -19.33 12.84 34.91
C GLU A 177 -18.77 12.51 36.31
N GLU A 178 -17.90 13.34 36.88
CA GLU A 178 -17.50 13.26 38.29
C GLU A 178 -17.74 14.58 39.04
N GLU A 179 -18.99 14.83 39.41
CA GLU A 179 -19.38 15.57 40.64
C GLU A 179 -20.68 14.99 41.22
#